data_AF-A0A9D6SXC0-F1
#
_entry.id   AF-A0A9D6SXC0-F1
#
_cell.length_a   1.000
_cell.length_b   1.000
_cell.length_c   1.000
_cell.angle_alpha   90.00
_cell.angle_beta   90.00
_cell.angle_gamma   90.00
#
_symmetry.space_group_name_H-M   'P 1'
#
loop_
_entity.id
_entity.type
_entity.pdbx_description
1 polymer ?
#
loop_
_entity_poly.entity_id
_entity_poly.type
_entity_poly.pdbx_seq_one_letter_code
_entity_poly.pdbx_strand_id
1 'polypeptide(L)' 'MDALTFMGGLVAGILVFAELYPRLAAFVWSGGIGDGTLADLLGVPFWALAVAVVLMALGVFWLVAKLESRQEAER' A
#
# COMPACT_ATOMS: atom_id res chain seq x y z
N MET A 1 32.56 -16.30 -21.42
CA MET A 1 31.67 -17.25 -20.71
C MET A 1 30.65 -16.52 -19.85
N ASP A 2 31.04 -15.47 -19.11
CA ASP A 2 30.15 -14.71 -18.21
C ASP A 2 28.87 -14.15 -18.89
N ALA A 3 29.02 -13.51 -20.05
CA ALA A 3 27.88 -12.97 -20.81
C ALA A 3 26.89 -14.05 -21.31
N LEU A 4 27.38 -15.25 -21.65
CA LEU A 4 26.52 -16.34 -22.11
C LEU A 4 25.74 -16.99 -20.96
N THR A 5 26.38 -17.13 -19.80
CA THR A 5 25.71 -17.60 -18.57
C THR A 5 24.66 -16.60 -18.09
N PHE A 6 24.97 -15.31 -18.13
CA PHE A 6 24.02 -14.24 -17.83
C PHE A 6 22.82 -14.27 -18.78
N MET A 7 23.08 -14.36 -20.08
CA MET A 7 22.01 -14.39 -21.09
C MET A 7 21.16 -15.66 -20.98
N GLY A 8 21.77 -16.81 -20.71
CA GLY A 8 21.05 -18.06 -20.44
C GLY A 8 20.16 -17.98 -19.20
N GLY A 9 20.68 -17.40 -18.10
CA GLY A 9 19.91 -17.17 -16.87
C GLY A 9 18.75 -16.20 -17.07
N LEU A 10 18.96 -15.13 -17.84
CA LEU A 10 17.93 -14.15 -18.17
C LEU A 10 16.81 -14.78 -18.99
N VAL A 11 17.14 -15.53 -20.04
CA VAL A 11 16.14 -16.22 -20.88
C VAL A 11 15.39 -17.26 -20.05
N ALA A 12 16.09 -18.08 -19.26
CA ALA A 12 15.45 -19.06 -18.38
C ALA A 12 14.52 -18.38 -17.36
N GLY A 13 14.95 -17.28 -16.75
CA GLY A 13 14.15 -16.49 -15.81
C GLY A 13 12.88 -15.93 -16.44
N ILE A 14 12.97 -15.38 -17.67
CA ILE A 14 11.81 -14.88 -18.41
C ILE A 14 10.81 -16.01 -18.68
N LEU A 15 11.28 -17.19 -19.13
CA LEU A 15 10.41 -18.31 -19.43
C LEU A 15 9.71 -18.87 -18.18
N VAL A 16 10.45 -19.03 -17.08
CA VAL A 16 9.88 -19.46 -15.80
C VAL A 16 8.85 -18.45 -15.30
N PHE A 17 9.18 -17.16 -15.35
CA PHE A 17 8.27 -16.10 -14.94
C PHE A 17 7.01 -16.06 -15.82
N ALA A 18 7.14 -16.18 -17.14
CA ALA A 18 6.01 -16.15 -18.06
C ALA A 18 4.99 -17.28 -17.81
N GLU A 19 5.45 -18.46 -17.39
CA GLU A 19 4.58 -19.60 -17.06
C GLU A 19 4.05 -19.53 -15.62
N LEU A 20 4.84 -19.00 -14.70
CA LEU A 20 4.45 -18.89 -13.28
C LEU A 20 3.51 -17.71 -13.04
N TYR A 21 3.70 -16.60 -13.75
CA TYR A 21 2.93 -15.37 -13.58
C TYR A 21 1.42 -15.58 -13.75
N PRO A 22 0.89 -16.30 -14.76
CA PRO A 22 -0.53 -16.59 -14.87
C PRO A 22 -1.14 -17.26 -13.63
N ARG A 23 -0.37 -18.14 -12.97
CA ARG A 23 -0.80 -18.81 -11.72
C ARG A 23 -0.82 -17.85 -10.53
N LEU A 24 0.07 -16.86 -10.53
CA LEU A 24 0.15 -15.84 -9.48
C LEU A 24 -0.74 -14.62 -9.78
N ALA A 25 -1.13 -14.40 -11.03
CA ALA A 25 -1.85 -13.20 -11.48
C ALA A 25 -3.18 -13.04 -10.75
N ALA A 26 -3.91 -14.14 -10.54
CA ALA A 26 -5.15 -14.13 -9.77
C ALA A 26 -4.93 -13.65 -8.33
N PHE A 27 -3.80 -13.99 -7.71
CA PHE A 27 -3.45 -13.53 -6.37
C PHE A 27 -2.95 -12.07 -6.38
N VAL A 28 -2.07 -11.71 -7.30
CA VAL A 28 -1.53 -10.34 -7.45
C VAL A 28 -2.65 -9.32 -7.64
N TRP A 29 -3.67 -9.67 -8.43
CA TRP A 29 -4.80 -8.81 -8.71
C TRP A 29 -6.03 -9.07 -7.81
N SER A 30 -5.93 -10.00 -6.84
CA SER A 30 -7.05 -10.33 -5.95
C SER A 30 -7.51 -9.15 -5.08
N GLY A 31 -6.62 -8.19 -4.80
CA GLY A 31 -6.92 -6.97 -4.04
C GLY A 31 -7.36 -5.78 -4.91
N GLY A 32 -7.48 -5.95 -6.23
CA GLY A 32 -7.88 -4.88 -7.13
C GLY A 32 -9.38 -4.59 -7.01
N ILE A 33 -9.74 -3.56 -6.24
CA ILE A 33 -11.11 -3.02 -6.14
C ILE A 33 -11.56 -2.34 -7.47
N GLY A 34 -10.67 -2.24 -8.47
CA GLY A 34 -10.94 -1.59 -9.75
C GLY A 34 -11.04 -0.07 -9.58
N ASP A 35 -12.05 0.54 -10.20
CA ASP A 35 -12.36 1.98 -10.07
C ASP A 35 -13.08 2.32 -8.75
N GLY A 36 -13.33 1.33 -7.89
CA GLY A 36 -14.00 1.55 -6.61
C GLY A 36 -13.13 2.37 -5.65
N THR A 37 -13.67 3.48 -5.16
CA THR A 37 -13.00 4.29 -4.15
C THR A 37 -13.25 3.74 -2.75
N LEU A 38 -12.42 4.11 -1.78
CA LEU A 38 -12.68 3.80 -0.36
C LEU A 38 -14.04 4.35 0.10
N ALA A 39 -14.51 5.45 -0.49
CA ALA A 39 -15.82 6.02 -0.21
C ALA A 39 -16.94 5.07 -0.68
N ASP A 40 -16.76 4.44 -1.85
CA ASP A 40 -17.69 3.45 -2.38
C ASP A 40 -17.72 2.16 -1.54
N LEU A 41 -16.56 1.71 -1.03
CA LEU A 41 -16.50 0.55 -0.13
C LEU A 41 -17.20 0.79 1.21
N LEU A 42 -17.03 1.99 1.76
CA LEU A 42 -17.63 2.36 3.05
C LEU A 42 -19.09 2.82 2.90
N GLY A 43 -19.59 2.95 1.66
CA GLY A 43 -20.93 3.45 1.37
C GLY A 43 -21.15 4.89 1.83
N VAL A 44 -20.09 5.68 1.95
CA VAL A 44 -20.13 7.06 2.43
C VAL A 44 -19.87 8.05 1.30
N PRO A 45 -20.47 9.25 1.33
CA PRO A 45 -20.15 10.27 0.34
C PRO A 45 -18.69 10.75 0.52
N PHE A 46 -18.03 11.07 -0.59
CA PHE A 46 -16.60 11.42 -0.62
C PHE A 46 -16.21 12.54 0.37
N TRP A 47 -17.07 13.55 0.55
CA TRP A 47 -16.83 14.65 1.49
C TRP A 47 -16.78 14.18 2.95
N ALA A 48 -17.59 13.18 3.33
CA ALA A 48 -17.61 12.64 4.68
C ALA A 48 -16.32 11.85 4.96
N LEU A 49 -15.84 11.08 3.98
CA LEU A 49 -14.54 10.41 4.06
C LEU A 49 -13.39 11.42 4.19
N ALA A 50 -13.40 12.49 3.38
CA ALA A 50 -12.39 13.53 3.44
C ALA A 50 -12.35 14.21 4.83
N VAL A 51 -13.52 14.55 5.40
CA VAL A 51 -13.60 15.11 6.76
C VAL A 51 -13.07 14.11 7.79
N ALA A 52 -13.43 12.83 7.70
CA ALA A 52 -12.94 11.80 8.63
C ALA A 52 -11.40 11.68 8.60
N VAL A 53 -10.79 11.70 7.41
CA VAL A 53 -9.33 11.65 7.27
C VAL A 53 -8.66 12.89 7.86
N VAL A 54 -9.22 14.08 7.61
CA VAL A 54 -8.71 15.33 8.19
C VAL A 54 -8.80 15.31 9.71
N LEU A 55 -9.94 14.88 10.28
CA LEU A 55 -10.11 14.75 11.72
C LEU A 55 -9.16 13.73 12.34
N MET A 56 -8.92 12.61 11.66
CA MET A 56 -7.93 11.62 12.10
C MET A 56 -6.53 12.24 12.15
N ALA A 57 -6.12 12.97 11.11
CA ALA A 57 -4.82 13.64 11.09
C ALA A 57 -4.68 14.66 12.23
N LEU A 58 -5.69 15.53 12.40
CA LEU A 58 -5.72 16.50 13.50
C LEU A 58 -5.67 15.82 14.87
N GLY A 59 -6.39 14.70 15.03
CA GLY A 59 -6.39 13.90 16.25
C GLY A 59 -5.01 13.36 16.59
N VAL A 60 -4.27 12.84 15.60
CA VAL A 60 -2.89 12.35 15.78
C VAL A 60 -1.96 13.50 16.17
N PHE A 61 -2.02 14.64 15.47
CA PHE A 61 -1.20 15.81 15.82
C PHE A 61 -1.48 16.30 17.24
N TRP A 62 -2.74 16.38 17.65
CA TRP A 62 -3.10 16.76 19.01
C TRP A 62 -2.62 15.75 20.05
N LEU A 63 -2.71 14.45 19.75
CA LEU A 63 -2.27 13.38 20.64
C LEU A 63 -0.75 13.41 20.83
N VAL A 64 0.01 13.60 19.75
CA VAL A 64 1.48 13.77 19.82
C VAL A 64 1.85 15.01 20.63
N ALA A 65 1.26 16.17 20.32
CA ALA A 65 1.53 17.42 21.05
C ALA A 65 1.23 17.29 22.56
N LYS A 66 0.16 16.58 22.92
CA LYS A 66 -0.20 16.34 24.32
C LYS A 66 0.80 15.40 25.01
N LEU A 67 1.31 14.38 24.32
CA LEU A 67 2.32 13.49 24.87
C LEU A 67 3.66 14.20 25.09
N GLU A 68 4.07 15.03 24.14
CA GLU A 68 5.28 15.87 24.27
C GLU A 68 5.16 16.86 25.45
N SER A 69 4.01 17.54 25.57
CA SER A 69 3.78 18.47 26.70
C SER A 69 3.78 17.77 28.07
N ARG A 70 3.45 16.48 28.11
CA ARG A 70 3.49 15.69 29.35
C ARG A 70 4.91 15.29 29.73
N GLN A 71 5.81 15.10 28.76
CA GLN A 71 7.21 14.78 29.03
C GLN A 71 7.99 16.00 29.54
N GLU A 72 7.62 17.21 29.15
CA GLU A 72 8.22 18.45 29.67
C GLU A 72 7.76 18.77 31.11
N ALA A 73 6.58 18.33 31.53
CA ALA A 73 6.08 18.55 32.88
C ALA A 73 6.69 17.60 33.94
N GLU A 74 7.38 16.53 33.51
CA GLU A 74 8.03 15.55 34.39
C GLU A 74 9.57 15.72 34.47
N ARG A 75 10.17 16.69 33.75
CA ARG A 75 11.59 17.09 33.89
C ARG A 75 11.73 18.36 34.71
#